data_AF-A0A2D5EWS0-F1
#
_entry.id   AF-A0A2D5EWS0-F1
#
_cell.length_a   1.000
_cell.length_b   1.000
_cell.length_c   1.000
_cell.angle_alpha   90.00
_cell.angle_beta   90.00
_cell.angle_gamma   90.00
#
_symmetry.space_group_name_H-M   'P 1'
#
loop_
_entity.id
_entity.type
_entity.pdbx_description
1 polymer ?
#
loop_
_entity_poly.entity_id
_entity_poly.type
_entity_poly.pdbx_seq_one_letter_code
_entity_poly.pdbx_strand_id
1 'polypeptide(L)'
;RAELNAAAEENRLCRVWAGALVGLMYEDVARVLLDVPMPRELASEPEIADVYREVVAAQAAPYLDHARRAYRACHLNGRRVDRLRPWSRFCADRRDRLPGDDASLAPGESETTVEVVRE
;
A
#
# COMPACT_ATOMS: atom_id res chain seq x y z
N ARG A 1 -21.64 -8.39 -27.38
CA ARG A 1 -20.27 -7.81 -27.48
C ARG A 1 -20.18 -6.44 -26.80
N ALA A 2 -21.10 -5.50 -27.07
CA ALA A 2 -21.13 -4.20 -26.38
C ALA A 2 -21.26 -4.30 -24.85
N GLU A 3 -22.16 -5.16 -24.35
CA GLU A 3 -22.34 -5.39 -22.90
C GLU A 3 -21.10 -5.98 -22.22
N LEU A 4 -20.40 -6.92 -22.89
CA LEU A 4 -19.15 -7.49 -22.38
C LEU A 4 -18.04 -6.43 -22.28
N ASN A 5 -17.96 -5.52 -23.25
CA ASN A 5 -17.00 -4.41 -23.22
C ASN A 5 -17.31 -3.41 -22.09
N ALA A 6 -18.60 -3.11 -21.87
CA ALA A 6 -19.02 -2.24 -20.78
C ALA A 6 -18.70 -2.85 -19.40
N ALA A 7 -19.00 -4.14 -19.21
CA ALA A 7 -18.67 -4.86 -17.98
C ALA A 7 -17.16 -4.98 -17.75
N ALA A 8 -16.36 -5.19 -18.80
CA ALA A 8 -14.90 -5.22 -18.69
C ALA A 8 -14.34 -3.87 -18.24
N GLU A 9 -14.89 -2.78 -18.78
CA GLU A 9 -14.47 -1.43 -18.44
C GLU A 9 -14.90 -1.02 -17.02
N GLU A 10 -16.10 -1.39 -16.58
CA GLU A 10 -16.55 -1.20 -15.20
C GLU A 10 -15.69 -1.99 -14.21
N ASN A 11 -15.38 -3.25 -14.52
CA ASN A 11 -14.46 -4.05 -13.71
C ASN A 11 -13.07 -3.39 -13.60
N ARG A 12 -12.57 -2.78 -14.67
CA ARG A 12 -11.29 -2.05 -14.66
C ARG A 12 -11.35 -0.82 -13.76
N LEU A 13 -12.43 -0.04 -13.81
CA LEU A 13 -12.66 1.08 -12.88
C LEU A 13 -12.64 0.60 -11.43
N CYS A 14 -13.44 -0.43 -11.12
CA CYS A 14 -13.56 -0.99 -9.77
C CYS A 14 -12.19 -1.45 -9.25
N ARG A 15 -11.36 -2.09 -10.07
CA ARG A 15 -10.00 -2.51 -9.68
C ARG A 15 -9.08 -1.34 -9.35
N VAL A 16 -9.13 -0.26 -10.14
CA VAL A 16 -8.30 0.94 -9.89
C VAL A 16 -8.71 1.62 -8.59
N TRP A 17 -10.01 1.84 -8.38
CA TRP A 17 -10.51 2.47 -7.17
C TRP A 17 -10.33 1.59 -5.93
N ALA A 18 -10.59 0.28 -6.02
CA ALA A 18 -10.34 -0.66 -4.94
C ALA A 18 -8.86 -0.70 -4.57
N GLY A 19 -7.96 -0.73 -5.56
CA GLY A 19 -6.52 -0.68 -5.31
C GLY A 19 -6.08 0.61 -4.62
N ALA A 20 -6.65 1.76 -5.02
CA ALA A 20 -6.38 3.03 -4.35
C ALA A 20 -6.89 3.02 -2.89
N LEU A 21 -8.14 2.61 -2.67
CA LEU A 21 -8.77 2.56 -1.35
C LEU A 21 -8.04 1.62 -0.39
N VAL A 22 -7.73 0.40 -0.83
CA VAL A 22 -7.01 -0.57 0.00
C VAL A 22 -5.60 -0.07 0.32
N GLY A 23 -4.92 0.57 -0.64
CA GLY A 23 -3.63 1.22 -0.39
C GLY A 23 -3.70 2.28 0.70
N LEU A 24 -4.76 3.11 0.68
CA LEU A 24 -5.02 4.13 1.69
C LEU A 24 -5.21 3.51 3.08
N MET A 25 -6.03 2.46 3.18
CA MET A 25 -6.34 1.82 4.46
C MET A 25 -5.09 1.23 5.11
N TYR A 26 -4.26 0.53 4.34
CA TYR A 26 -3.02 -0.05 4.87
C TYR A 26 -1.98 1.00 5.22
N GLU A 27 -1.85 2.06 4.42
CA GLU A 27 -0.98 3.18 4.75
C GLU A 27 -1.42 3.87 6.05
N ASP A 28 -2.72 4.04 6.27
CA ASP A 28 -3.24 4.66 7.49
C ASP A 28 -2.91 3.82 8.73
N VAL A 29 -3.12 2.49 8.67
CA VAL A 29 -2.73 1.58 9.76
C VAL A 29 -1.23 1.66 10.04
N ALA A 30 -0.40 1.64 9.00
CA ALA A 30 1.05 1.76 9.16
C ALA A 30 1.45 3.07 9.84
N ARG A 31 0.84 4.20 9.44
CA ARG A 31 1.09 5.51 10.05
C ARG A 31 0.70 5.53 11.52
N VAL A 32 -0.48 5.01 11.86
CA VAL A 32 -0.93 4.92 13.25
C VAL A 32 0.06 4.13 14.11
N LEU A 33 0.60 3.01 13.60
CA LEU A 33 1.60 2.22 14.31
C LEU A 33 2.92 2.99 14.49
N LEU A 34 3.39 3.66 13.43
CA LEU A 34 4.65 4.43 13.48
C LEU A 34 4.56 5.68 14.37
N ASP A 35 3.36 6.24 14.54
CA ASP A 35 3.10 7.41 15.39
C ASP A 35 2.86 7.05 16.86
N VAL A 36 2.92 5.76 17.25
CA VAL A 36 2.78 5.35 18.65
C VAL A 36 3.88 6.01 19.50
N PRO A 37 3.51 6.78 20.54
CA PRO A 37 4.50 7.49 21.34
C PRO A 37 5.32 6.52 22.19
N MET A 38 6.62 6.83 22.32
CA MET A 38 7.52 6.09 23.21
C MET A 38 7.03 6.19 24.67
N PRO A 39 6.87 5.05 25.40
CA PRO A 39 6.54 5.06 26.82
C PRO A 39 7.56 5.85 27.63
N ARG A 40 7.09 6.61 28.64
CA ARG A 40 7.94 7.52 29.43
C ARG A 40 8.97 6.75 30.26
N GLU A 41 8.64 5.54 30.65
CA GLU A 41 9.46 4.63 31.43
C GLU A 41 10.73 4.24 30.67
N LEU A 42 10.67 4.20 29.33
CA LEU A 42 11.81 3.88 28.48
C LEU A 42 12.75 5.08 28.25
N ALA A 43 12.41 6.28 28.72
CA ALA A 43 13.25 7.46 28.53
C ALA A 43 14.61 7.36 29.25
N SER A 44 14.67 6.59 30.35
CA SER A 44 15.91 6.31 31.08
C SER A 44 16.67 5.10 30.55
N GLU A 45 16.11 4.35 29.60
CA GLU A 45 16.64 3.06 29.13
C GLU A 45 16.82 3.09 27.60
N PRO A 46 17.88 3.76 27.09
CA PRO A 46 18.05 4.03 25.66
C PRO A 46 18.14 2.75 24.81
N GLU A 47 18.77 1.69 25.34
CA GLU A 47 18.90 0.40 24.67
C GLU A 47 17.52 -0.27 24.46
N ILE A 48 16.64 -0.20 25.47
CA ILE A 48 15.27 -0.73 25.36
C ILE A 48 14.42 0.15 24.44
N ALA A 49 14.65 1.47 24.47
CA ALA A 49 13.99 2.40 23.57
C ALA A 49 14.32 2.13 22.09
N ASP A 50 15.54 1.71 21.77
CA ASP A 50 15.92 1.26 20.42
C ASP A 50 15.15 0.01 20.02
N VAL A 51 15.15 -1.02 20.86
CA VAL A 51 14.39 -2.26 20.61
C VAL A 51 12.90 -1.97 20.42
N TYR A 52 12.31 -1.07 21.22
CA TYR A 52 10.92 -0.66 21.06
C TYR A 52 10.65 -0.05 19.69
N ARG A 53 11.51 0.87 19.23
CA ARG A 53 11.40 1.47 17.89
C ARG A 53 11.50 0.42 16.78
N GLU A 54 12.42 -0.52 16.90
CA GLU A 54 12.58 -1.62 15.95
C GLU A 54 11.33 -2.51 15.90
N VAL A 55 10.76 -2.85 17.06
CA VAL A 55 9.52 -3.62 17.14
C VAL A 55 8.36 -2.88 16.48
N VAL A 56 8.17 -1.60 16.79
CA VAL A 56 7.11 -0.78 16.16
C VAL A 56 7.28 -0.73 14.64
N ALA A 57 8.50 -0.51 14.15
CA ALA A 57 8.80 -0.51 12.72
C ALA A 57 8.52 -1.88 12.07
N ALA A 58 8.91 -2.97 12.74
CA ALA A 58 8.65 -4.33 12.27
C ALA A 58 7.14 -4.67 12.23
N GLN A 59 6.35 -4.16 13.18
CA GLN A 59 4.88 -4.32 13.16
C GLN A 59 4.21 -3.49 12.06
N ALA A 60 4.76 -2.31 11.72
CA ALA A 60 4.23 -1.47 10.64
C ALA A 60 4.60 -1.98 9.24
N ALA A 61 5.72 -2.68 9.09
CA ALA A 61 6.28 -3.09 7.80
C ALA A 61 5.32 -3.90 6.90
N PRO A 62 4.54 -4.89 7.39
CA PRO A 62 3.60 -5.63 6.55
C PRO A 62 2.53 -4.73 5.94
N TYR A 63 2.03 -3.75 6.69
CA TYR A 63 1.03 -2.80 6.22
C TYR A 63 1.60 -1.87 5.14
N LEU A 64 2.86 -1.44 5.30
CA LEU A 64 3.56 -0.68 4.26
C LEU A 64 3.73 -1.50 2.97
N ASP A 65 4.05 -2.79 3.06
CA ASP A 65 4.15 -3.68 1.90
C ASP A 65 2.78 -3.83 1.20
N HIS A 66 1.71 -4.10 1.96
CA HIS A 66 0.37 -4.20 1.39
C HIS A 66 -0.07 -2.90 0.72
N ALA A 67 0.22 -1.74 1.32
CA ALA A 67 -0.04 -0.45 0.71
C ALA A 67 0.72 -0.28 -0.61
N ARG A 68 2.01 -0.62 -0.66
CA ARG A 68 2.84 -0.57 -1.89
C ARG A 68 2.25 -1.44 -2.99
N ARG A 69 1.87 -2.68 -2.68
CA ARG A 69 1.28 -3.63 -3.64
C ARG A 69 -0.04 -3.11 -4.20
N ALA A 70 -0.92 -2.61 -3.34
CA ALA A 70 -2.21 -2.07 -3.73
C ALA A 70 -2.06 -0.83 -4.64
N TYR A 71 -1.18 0.11 -4.26
CA TYR A 71 -0.87 1.27 -5.09
C TYR A 71 -0.21 0.90 -6.42
N ARG A 72 0.70 -0.08 -6.44
CA ARG A 72 1.30 -0.59 -7.67
C ARG A 72 0.22 -1.17 -8.60
N ALA A 73 -0.72 -1.95 -8.07
CA ALA A 73 -1.80 -2.50 -8.88
C ALA A 73 -2.74 -1.41 -9.42
N CYS A 74 -3.14 -0.44 -8.59
CA CYS A 74 -3.90 0.73 -9.03
C CYS A 74 -3.20 1.49 -10.16
N HIS A 75 -1.90 1.77 -10.00
CA HIS A 75 -1.08 2.44 -11.00
C HIS A 75 -1.08 1.68 -12.33
N LEU A 76 -0.77 0.39 -12.30
CA LEU A 76 -0.67 -0.45 -13.49
C LEU A 76 -2.01 -0.63 -14.21
N ASN A 77 -3.11 -0.80 -13.47
CA ASN A 77 -4.44 -0.98 -14.05
C ASN A 77 -4.98 0.33 -14.67
N GLY A 78 -4.61 1.49 -14.12
CA GLY A 78 -5.09 2.80 -14.58
C GLY A 78 -4.23 3.48 -15.66
N ARG A 79 -2.95 3.11 -15.83
CA ARG A 79 -2.01 3.88 -16.68
C ARG A 79 -2.34 3.94 -18.18
N ARG A 80 -3.12 2.98 -18.68
CA ARG A 80 -3.46 2.85 -20.12
C ARG A 80 -4.82 3.46 -20.50
N VAL A 81 -5.60 3.93 -19.52
CA VAL A 81 -6.95 4.48 -19.76
C VAL A 81 -6.97 5.95 -19.37
N ASP A 82 -7.28 6.84 -20.32
CA ASP A 82 -7.13 8.29 -20.13
C ASP A 82 -7.89 8.83 -18.92
N ARG A 83 -9.14 8.40 -18.72
CA ARG A 83 -9.95 8.80 -17.55
C ARG A 83 -9.41 8.28 -16.20
N LEU A 84 -8.56 7.25 -16.22
CA LEU A 84 -7.95 6.66 -15.02
C LEU A 84 -6.51 7.12 -14.79
N ARG A 85 -5.91 7.86 -15.73
CA ARG A 85 -4.56 8.42 -15.54
C ARG A 85 -4.39 9.25 -14.26
N PRO A 86 -5.36 10.08 -13.82
CA PRO A 86 -5.25 10.80 -12.54
C PRO A 86 -5.08 9.84 -11.35
N TRP A 87 -5.89 8.77 -11.31
CA TRP A 87 -5.78 7.73 -10.28
C TRP A 87 -4.46 6.95 -10.36
N SER A 88 -4.02 6.64 -11.58
CA SER A 88 -2.74 5.97 -11.81
C SER A 88 -1.55 6.80 -11.29
N ARG A 89 -1.58 8.12 -11.50
CA ARG A 89 -0.57 9.06 -10.96
C ARG A 89 -0.67 9.18 -9.45
N PHE A 90 -1.89 9.37 -8.92
CA PHE A 90 -2.13 9.41 -7.48
C PHE A 90 -1.53 8.20 -6.75
N CYS A 91 -1.77 6.99 -7.26
CA CYS A 91 -1.25 5.76 -6.67
C CYS A 91 0.29 5.65 -6.81
N ALA A 92 0.87 6.09 -7.93
CA ALA A 92 2.33 6.14 -8.07
C ALA A 92 2.96 7.11 -7.06
N ASP A 93 2.46 8.35 -7.00
CA ASP A 93 2.96 9.39 -6.09
C ASP A 93 2.85 8.97 -4.61
N ARG A 94 1.75 8.30 -4.25
CA ARG A 94 1.54 7.73 -2.91
C ARG A 94 2.56 6.66 -2.58
N ARG A 95 2.73 5.67 -3.47
CA ARG A 95 3.67 4.56 -3.29
C ARG A 95 5.10 5.09 -3.09
N ASP A 96 5.50 6.04 -3.92
CA ASP A 96 6.87 6.58 -3.90
C ASP A 96 7.16 7.42 -2.64
N ARG A 97 6.12 7.81 -1.89
CA ARG A 97 6.24 8.50 -0.59
C ARG A 97 6.17 7.56 0.63
N LEU A 98 5.91 6.26 0.44
CA LEU A 98 5.85 5.33 1.56
C LEU A 98 7.25 5.13 2.15
N PRO A 99 7.38 5.09 3.49
CA PRO A 99 8.66 4.80 4.15
C PRO A 99 9.13 3.36 3.87
N GLY A 100 10.45 3.16 3.79
CA GLY A 100 11.10 1.86 3.54
C GLY A 100 11.61 1.67 2.12
N ASP A 101 12.50 0.68 1.90
CA ASP A 101 13.03 0.34 0.58
C ASP A 101 12.18 -0.73 -0.13
N ASP A 102 12.01 -0.59 -1.45
CA ASP A 102 11.39 -1.60 -2.33
C ASP A 102 12.14 -2.95 -2.32
N ALA A 103 13.35 -3.00 -1.75
CA ALA A 103 14.24 -4.16 -1.73
C ALA A 103 13.85 -5.25 -0.71
N SER A 104 13.01 -4.95 0.29
CA SER A 104 12.58 -5.93 1.32
C SER A 104 11.33 -6.73 0.95
N LEU A 105 10.93 -6.73 -0.33
CA LEU A 105 9.87 -7.59 -0.88
C LEU A 105 10.28 -9.08 -0.91
N ALA A 106 10.65 -9.65 0.23
CA ALA A 106 10.56 -11.10 0.39
C ALA A 106 9.08 -11.47 0.23
N PRO A 107 8.74 -12.53 -0.53
CA PRO A 107 7.37 -12.98 -0.66
C PRO A 107 6.92 -13.60 0.67
N GLY A 108 6.49 -12.76 1.62
CA GLY A 108 5.69 -13.21 2.73
C GLY A 108 4.36 -13.72 2.19
N GLU A 109 4.05 -14.98 2.47
CA GLU A 109 2.74 -15.59 2.18
C GLU A 109 1.66 -14.75 2.87
N SER A 110 0.91 -13.96 2.10
CA SER A 110 -0.28 -13.27 2.60
C SER A 110 -1.28 -13.09 1.47
N GLU A 111 -2.50 -13.52 1.77
CA GLU A 111 -3.59 -13.87 0.84
C GLU A 111 -4.24 -12.68 0.10
N THR A 112 -3.78 -11.44 0.31
CA THR A 112 -4.37 -10.27 -0.35
C THR A 112 -3.79 -10.08 -1.75
N THR A 113 -4.28 -10.90 -2.68
CA THR A 113 -3.94 -10.82 -4.10
C THR A 113 -4.68 -9.65 -4.75
N VAL A 114 -4.00 -8.52 -4.97
CA VAL A 114 -4.54 -7.45 -5.83
C VAL A 114 -4.20 -7.79 -7.29
N GLU A 115 -5.22 -8.18 -8.05
CA GLU A 115 -5.05 -8.60 -9.43
C GLU A 115 -4.60 -7.45 -10.35
N VAL A 116 -3.50 -7.69 -11.07
CA VAL A 116 -3.01 -6.83 -12.15
C VAL A 116 -3.46 -7.43 -13.47
N VAL A 117 -4.19 -6.68 -14.29
CA VAL A 117 -4.57 -7.15 -15.64
C VAL A 117 -3.34 -7.14 -16.53
N ARG A 118 -2.93 -8.32 -17.01
CA ARG A 118 -1.97 -8.47 -18.10
C ARG A 118 -2.79 -8.57 -19.40
N GLU A 119 -2.73 -7.51 -20.20
CA GLU A 119 -3.19 -7.54 -21.61
C GLU A 119 -2.21 -8.37 -22.44
#